data_AF-A0A3M1RME4-F1
#
_entry.id   AF-A0A3M1RME4-F1
#
_cell.length_a   1.000
_cell.length_b   1.000
_cell.length_c   1.000
_cell.angle_alpha   90.00
_cell.angle_beta   90.00
_cell.angle_gamma   90.00
#
_symmetry.space_group_name_H-M   'P 1'
#
loop_
_entity.id
_entity.type
_entity.pdbx_description
1 polymer ?
#
loop_
_entity_poly.entity_id
_entity_poly.type
_entity_poly.pdbx_seq_one_letter_code
_entity_poly.pdbx_strand_id
1 'polypeptide(L)'
;MIDIAYLSRGLAALSRAHRAGAMAGHLGAAVLAGYFFAEDHPDLDPAVIDAIRREMDRIIDGEETVWFNPQAKGITIRELFAPPPEASPAENVSERIDRALQPSLAKLRQSGHNVIFASLAVRAVRDHPQTATEWALTGVERLLHLFDNAGPGRAYLGKERGWCSADAVPLDSDDGVSPSDDIDAMVAQLTDRLIVEAACRRQGVGGLFHIINHAAGIHELAMRGYRSTARKALAAWWTQLRIWLALPNLEAELGKLEKAEADPRTAAYWEDARSRNSTQFSGWLTHRLKTLYGFFSLWPALPAEKRPQALDRFLYLMR
;
A
#
# COMPACT_ATOMS: atom_id res chain seq x y z
N MET A 1 -5.19 -21.40 -5.98
CA MET A 1 -4.09 -20.84 -5.16
C MET A 1 -3.01 -20.30 -6.08
N ILE A 2 -2.40 -19.16 -5.74
CA ILE A 2 -1.30 -18.56 -6.50
C ILE A 2 0.01 -19.25 -6.13
N ASP A 3 0.87 -19.47 -7.11
CA ASP A 3 2.17 -20.12 -6.91
C ASP A 3 3.10 -19.30 -5.99
N ILE A 4 3.81 -19.96 -5.07
CA ILE A 4 4.73 -19.33 -4.12
C ILE A 4 5.91 -18.60 -4.81
N ALA A 5 6.17 -18.88 -6.09
CA ALA A 5 7.11 -18.12 -6.91
C ALA A 5 6.72 -16.62 -6.98
N TYR A 6 5.43 -16.26 -6.95
CA TYR A 6 5.02 -14.84 -6.89
C TYR A 6 5.43 -14.18 -5.58
N LEU A 7 5.26 -14.86 -4.44
CA LEU A 7 5.76 -14.40 -3.14
C LEU A 7 7.27 -14.17 -3.20
N SER A 8 8.02 -15.16 -3.69
CA SER A 8 9.48 -15.10 -3.80
C SER A 8 9.95 -13.93 -4.69
N ARG A 9 9.32 -13.75 -5.86
CA ARG A 9 9.63 -12.65 -6.80
C ARG A 9 9.24 -11.29 -6.24
N GLY A 10 8.08 -11.18 -5.58
CA GLY A 10 7.62 -9.96 -4.93
C GLY A 10 8.57 -9.51 -3.82
N LEU A 11 8.99 -10.44 -2.95
CA LEU A 11 9.99 -10.16 -1.92
C LEU A 11 11.34 -9.81 -2.53
N ALA A 12 11.79 -10.52 -3.55
CA ALA A 12 13.05 -10.24 -4.23
C ALA A 12 13.08 -8.83 -4.84
N ALA A 13 11.98 -8.40 -5.48
CA ALA A 13 11.83 -7.05 -5.99
C ALA A 13 11.85 -6.00 -4.88
N LEU A 14 11.17 -6.27 -3.77
CA LEU A 14 11.20 -5.37 -2.61
C LEU A 14 12.62 -5.27 -2.01
N SER A 15 13.32 -6.39 -1.84
CA SER A 15 14.70 -6.44 -1.34
C SER A 15 15.70 -5.74 -2.28
N ARG A 16 15.45 -5.71 -3.60
CA ARG A 16 16.30 -5.00 -4.57
C ARG A 16 15.88 -3.55 -4.82
N ALA A 17 14.69 -3.12 -4.37
CA ALA A 17 14.15 -1.80 -4.67
C ALA A 17 15.06 -0.65 -4.23
N HIS A 18 15.86 -0.84 -3.17
CA HIS A 18 16.83 0.17 -2.72
C HIS A 18 17.84 0.59 -3.82
N ARG A 19 18.10 -0.29 -4.80
CA ARG A 19 18.97 0.01 -5.96
C ARG A 19 18.30 0.94 -6.97
N ALA A 20 16.97 0.87 -7.08
CA ALA A 20 16.18 1.68 -7.99
C ALA A 20 15.63 2.97 -7.34
N GLY A 21 15.60 3.01 -6.01
CA GLY A 21 15.04 4.09 -5.21
C GLY A 21 13.79 3.63 -4.44
N ALA A 22 13.46 4.36 -3.38
CA ALA A 22 12.42 3.94 -2.43
C ALA A 22 11.08 3.61 -3.09
N MET A 23 10.65 4.39 -4.09
CA MET A 23 9.36 4.21 -4.75
C MET A 23 9.30 2.97 -5.66
N ALA A 24 10.43 2.42 -6.10
CA ALA A 24 10.43 1.13 -6.81
C ALA A 24 9.88 -0.01 -5.93
N GLY A 25 9.86 0.16 -4.61
CA GLY A 25 9.23 -0.78 -3.68
C GLY A 25 7.74 -1.01 -3.94
N HIS A 26 7.06 -0.09 -4.64
CA HIS A 26 5.66 -0.30 -5.08
C HIS A 26 5.46 -1.60 -5.86
N LEU A 27 6.42 -1.93 -6.72
CA LEU A 27 6.32 -3.07 -7.63
C LEU A 27 6.35 -4.39 -6.86
N GLY A 28 7.36 -4.59 -6.02
CA GLY A 28 7.45 -5.77 -5.15
C GLY A 28 6.29 -5.86 -4.16
N ALA A 29 5.93 -4.72 -3.54
CA ALA A 29 4.82 -4.66 -2.58
C ALA A 29 3.47 -5.04 -3.21
N ALA A 30 3.22 -4.67 -4.47
CA ALA A 30 1.97 -5.02 -5.14
C ALA A 30 1.88 -6.52 -5.47
N VAL A 31 2.99 -7.15 -5.89
CA VAL A 31 3.04 -8.59 -6.11
C VAL A 31 2.86 -9.36 -4.80
N LEU A 32 3.50 -8.90 -3.71
CA LEU A 32 3.26 -9.47 -2.37
C LEU A 32 1.80 -9.35 -1.95
N ALA A 33 1.20 -8.17 -2.12
CA ALA A 33 -0.21 -7.95 -1.79
C ALA A 33 -1.17 -8.84 -2.59
N GLY A 34 -0.92 -9.02 -3.89
CA GLY A 34 -1.72 -9.92 -4.74
C GLY A 34 -1.63 -11.38 -4.29
N TYR A 35 -0.42 -11.85 -3.95
CA TYR A 35 -0.21 -13.19 -3.39
C TYR A 35 -0.97 -13.36 -2.06
N PHE A 36 -0.79 -12.43 -1.11
CA PHE A 36 -1.42 -12.52 0.21
C PHE A 36 -2.95 -12.39 0.16
N PHE A 37 -3.48 -11.58 -0.74
CA PHE A 37 -4.93 -11.50 -0.92
C PHE A 37 -5.53 -12.85 -1.35
N ALA A 38 -4.87 -13.55 -2.29
CA ALA A 38 -5.28 -14.88 -2.71
C ALA A 38 -5.07 -15.95 -1.63
N GLU A 39 -4.04 -15.80 -0.80
CA GLU A 39 -3.78 -16.68 0.35
C GLU A 39 -4.86 -16.55 1.44
N ASP A 40 -5.28 -15.31 1.75
CA ASP A 40 -6.31 -15.03 2.75
C ASP A 40 -7.72 -15.42 2.29
N HIS A 41 -7.92 -15.61 0.99
CA HIS A 41 -9.21 -15.93 0.39
C HIS A 41 -9.12 -17.16 -0.52
N PRO A 42 -8.86 -18.36 0.04
CA PRO A 42 -8.66 -19.59 -0.74
C PRO A 42 -9.91 -20.02 -1.53
N ASP A 43 -11.09 -19.54 -1.12
CA ASP A 43 -12.40 -19.91 -1.69
C ASP A 43 -12.88 -18.93 -2.79
N LEU A 44 -12.04 -17.98 -3.23
CA LEU A 44 -12.38 -17.12 -4.37
C LEU A 44 -12.57 -17.93 -5.64
N ASP A 45 -13.44 -17.41 -6.53
CA ASP A 45 -13.61 -17.95 -7.87
C ASP A 45 -12.23 -18.06 -8.58
N PRO A 46 -11.89 -19.21 -9.18
CA PRO A 46 -10.67 -19.37 -9.95
C PRO A 46 -10.41 -18.25 -10.97
N ALA A 47 -11.46 -17.69 -11.59
CA ALA A 47 -11.34 -16.58 -12.53
C ALA A 47 -10.80 -15.29 -11.87
N VAL A 48 -11.13 -15.05 -10.59
CA VAL A 48 -10.62 -13.92 -9.80
C VAL A 48 -9.15 -14.14 -9.46
N ILE A 49 -8.79 -15.36 -9.03
CA ILE A 49 -7.41 -15.74 -8.77
C ILE A 49 -6.55 -15.57 -10.03
N ASP A 50 -7.05 -16.03 -11.17
CA ASP A 50 -6.38 -15.87 -12.45
C ASP A 50 -6.25 -14.41 -12.87
N ALA A 51 -7.24 -13.56 -12.56
CA ALA A 51 -7.16 -12.14 -12.82
C ALA A 51 -6.07 -11.45 -11.98
N ILE A 52 -6.02 -11.73 -10.68
CA ILE A 52 -4.97 -11.21 -9.78
C ILE A 52 -3.59 -11.66 -10.26
N ARG A 53 -3.45 -12.94 -10.65
CA ARG A 53 -2.22 -13.47 -11.24
C ARG A 53 -1.78 -12.68 -12.48
N ARG A 54 -2.70 -12.45 -13.42
CA ARG A 54 -2.42 -11.63 -14.62
C ARG A 54 -1.94 -10.22 -14.26
N GLU A 55 -2.53 -9.60 -13.24
CA GLU A 55 -2.07 -8.26 -12.81
C GLU A 55 -0.67 -8.27 -12.22
N MET A 56 -0.31 -9.32 -11.46
CA MET A 56 1.06 -9.48 -10.98
C MET A 56 2.04 -9.72 -12.13
N ASP A 57 1.66 -10.52 -13.14
CA ASP A 57 2.47 -10.73 -14.33
C ASP A 57 2.75 -9.41 -15.07
N ARG A 58 1.73 -8.59 -15.29
CA ARG A 58 1.89 -7.25 -15.90
C ARG A 58 2.85 -6.35 -15.13
N ILE A 59 2.83 -6.41 -13.80
CA ILE A 59 3.77 -5.66 -12.94
C ILE A 59 5.19 -6.20 -13.09
N ILE A 60 5.36 -7.53 -13.10
CA ILE A 60 6.66 -8.20 -13.27
C ILE A 60 7.26 -7.91 -14.65
N ASP A 61 6.41 -7.85 -15.68
CA ASP A 61 6.78 -7.54 -17.06
C ASP A 61 7.06 -6.05 -17.29
N GLY A 62 6.75 -5.20 -16.30
CA GLY A 62 7.11 -3.78 -16.28
C GLY A 62 6.10 -2.85 -16.94
N GLU A 63 4.83 -3.26 -17.06
CA GLU A 63 3.79 -2.37 -17.60
C GLU A 63 3.55 -1.13 -16.73
N GLU A 64 3.81 -1.19 -15.41
CA GLU A 64 3.71 -0.05 -14.51
C GLU A 64 5.04 0.72 -14.41
N THR A 65 5.22 1.70 -15.29
CA THR A 65 6.49 2.44 -15.41
C THR A 65 6.62 3.63 -14.46
N VAL A 66 5.53 4.09 -13.83
CA VAL A 66 5.54 5.32 -13.02
C VAL A 66 6.48 5.25 -11.80
N TRP A 67 6.77 4.05 -11.32
CA TRP A 67 7.63 3.82 -10.14
C TRP A 67 9.09 3.53 -10.48
N PHE A 68 9.42 3.39 -11.76
CA PHE A 68 10.68 2.82 -12.18
C PHE A 68 11.19 3.43 -13.48
N ASN A 69 12.34 4.07 -13.40
CA ASN A 69 13.09 4.54 -14.57
C ASN A 69 14.40 3.75 -14.69
N PRO A 70 14.45 2.69 -15.51
CA PRO A 70 15.63 1.83 -15.63
C PRO A 70 16.87 2.59 -16.11
N GLN A 71 16.71 3.57 -17.01
CA GLN A 71 17.79 4.36 -17.58
C GLN A 71 18.51 5.22 -16.53
N ALA A 72 17.81 5.59 -15.44
CA ALA A 72 18.36 6.43 -14.39
C ALA A 72 19.03 5.64 -13.24
N LYS A 73 18.87 4.31 -13.16
CA LYS A 73 19.08 3.57 -11.91
C LYS A 73 19.92 2.28 -11.98
N GLY A 74 20.43 1.90 -13.15
CA GLY A 74 21.43 0.81 -13.27
C GLY A 74 20.93 -0.57 -12.81
N ILE A 75 19.62 -0.77 -12.79
CA ILE A 75 18.94 -2.06 -12.64
C ILE A 75 17.73 -2.06 -13.58
N THR A 76 17.41 -3.20 -14.16
CA THR A 76 16.26 -3.42 -15.04
C THR A 76 15.08 -4.03 -14.27
N ILE A 77 13.87 -3.96 -14.84
CA ILE A 77 12.68 -4.59 -14.22
C ILE A 77 12.86 -6.10 -14.06
N ARG A 78 13.47 -6.75 -15.07
CA ARG A 78 13.78 -8.18 -15.05
C ARG A 78 14.74 -8.54 -13.92
N GLU A 79 15.76 -7.71 -13.67
CA GLU A 79 16.70 -7.92 -12.55
C GLU A 79 16.04 -7.66 -11.20
N LEU A 80 15.10 -6.72 -11.12
CA LEU A 80 14.33 -6.45 -9.90
C LEU A 80 13.58 -7.71 -9.45
N PHE A 81 12.85 -8.34 -10.37
CA PHE A 81 12.03 -9.53 -10.12
C PHE A 81 12.74 -10.88 -10.35
N ALA A 82 14.04 -10.89 -10.65
CA ALA A 82 14.79 -12.12 -10.82
C ALA A 82 14.69 -13.00 -9.55
N PRO A 83 14.79 -14.34 -9.67
CA PRO A 83 14.85 -15.21 -8.50
C PRO A 83 15.88 -14.70 -7.47
N PRO A 84 15.60 -14.83 -6.16
CA PRO A 84 16.59 -14.51 -5.14
C PRO A 84 17.81 -15.43 -5.31
N PRO A 85 19.04 -14.96 -5.03
CA PRO A 85 20.19 -15.84 -4.95
C PRO A 85 20.02 -16.83 -3.79
N GLU A 86 20.74 -17.95 -3.84
CA GLU A 86 20.91 -18.80 -2.68
C GLU A 86 21.58 -18.00 -1.55
N ALA A 87 21.02 -18.08 -0.35
CA ALA A 87 21.50 -17.37 0.81
C ALA A 87 21.12 -18.13 2.09
N SER A 88 21.95 -18.00 3.12
CA SER A 88 21.66 -18.58 4.43
C SER A 88 20.34 -18.03 5.01
N PRO A 89 19.63 -18.82 5.83
CA PRO A 89 18.52 -18.31 6.62
C PRO A 89 18.95 -17.10 7.44
N ALA A 90 18.06 -16.12 7.57
CA ALA A 90 18.30 -14.94 8.37
C ALA A 90 18.06 -15.20 9.86
N GLU A 91 18.90 -14.61 10.70
CA GLU A 91 18.70 -14.61 12.15
C GLU A 91 18.06 -13.29 12.61
N ASN A 92 17.42 -13.32 13.79
CA ASN A 92 16.88 -12.14 14.46
C ASN A 92 15.94 -11.30 13.58
N VAL A 93 15.19 -11.97 12.70
CA VAL A 93 14.34 -11.34 11.67
C VAL A 93 13.43 -10.25 12.26
N SER A 94 12.84 -10.53 13.42
CA SER A 94 11.92 -9.58 14.06
C SER A 94 12.64 -8.31 14.53
N GLU A 95 13.76 -8.46 15.23
CA GLU A 95 14.54 -7.35 15.76
C GLU A 95 15.15 -6.49 14.65
N ARG A 96 15.57 -7.14 13.56
CA ARG A 96 16.14 -6.48 12.38
C ARG A 96 15.15 -5.56 11.69
N ILE A 97 13.95 -6.05 11.38
CA ILE A 97 12.92 -5.24 10.75
C ILE A 97 12.44 -4.12 11.70
N ASP A 98 12.22 -4.44 12.98
CA ASP A 98 11.81 -3.43 13.95
C ASP A 98 12.84 -2.30 14.03
N ARG A 99 14.13 -2.64 14.21
CA ARG A 99 15.23 -1.67 14.26
C ARG A 99 15.31 -0.83 12.99
N ALA A 100 15.16 -1.43 11.81
CA ALA A 100 15.20 -0.69 10.54
C ALA A 100 14.03 0.27 10.35
N LEU A 101 12.88 -0.01 10.97
CA LEU A 101 11.72 0.88 10.93
C LEU A 101 11.86 2.07 11.88
N GLN A 102 12.36 1.86 13.10
CA GLN A 102 12.33 2.85 14.19
C GLN A 102 12.69 4.30 13.78
N PRO A 103 13.73 4.58 12.97
CA PRO A 103 14.11 5.95 12.62
C PRO A 103 13.04 6.72 11.81
N SER A 104 12.14 5.99 11.14
CA SER A 104 11.19 6.54 10.17
C SER A 104 9.72 6.54 10.64
N LEU A 105 9.38 5.82 11.73
CA LEU A 105 7.99 5.53 12.12
C LEU A 105 7.16 6.73 12.60
N ALA A 106 7.77 7.62 13.38
CA ALA A 106 7.03 8.68 14.08
C ALA A 106 6.63 9.86 13.17
N LYS A 107 7.07 9.87 11.92
CA LYS A 107 6.80 10.94 10.95
C LYS A 107 6.22 10.34 9.68
N LEU A 108 5.37 11.09 9.01
CA LEU A 108 4.90 10.69 7.68
C LEU A 108 6.09 10.66 6.72
N ARG A 109 6.38 9.50 6.14
CA ARG A 109 7.43 9.31 5.12
C ARG A 109 6.80 8.83 3.83
N GLN A 110 6.83 9.69 2.82
CA GLN A 110 6.28 9.43 1.49
C GLN A 110 4.90 8.77 1.59
N SER A 111 3.90 9.39 2.22
CA SER A 111 2.55 8.78 2.29
C SER A 111 2.46 7.41 2.99
N GLY A 112 3.40 7.07 3.87
CA GLY A 112 3.36 5.85 4.70
C GLY A 112 4.07 4.63 4.08
N HIS A 113 4.85 4.81 3.00
CA HIS A 113 5.49 3.69 2.30
C HIS A 113 6.43 2.85 3.17
N ASN A 114 7.12 3.46 4.13
CA ASN A 114 7.99 2.74 5.06
C ASN A 114 7.21 1.64 5.80
N VAL A 115 6.04 1.97 6.34
CA VAL A 115 5.19 1.04 7.07
C VAL A 115 4.53 0.03 6.12
N ILE A 116 4.01 0.49 4.98
CA ILE A 116 3.38 -0.38 3.97
C ILE A 116 4.36 -1.46 3.52
N PHE A 117 5.57 -1.08 3.11
CA PHE A 117 6.56 -2.02 2.60
C PHE A 117 7.08 -2.94 3.70
N ALA A 118 7.35 -2.42 4.89
CA ALA A 118 7.80 -3.26 5.98
C ALA A 118 6.75 -4.29 6.40
N SER A 119 5.47 -3.92 6.48
CA SER A 119 4.40 -4.85 6.87
C SER A 119 4.29 -6.06 5.94
N LEU A 120 4.37 -5.83 4.62
CA LEU A 120 4.36 -6.89 3.61
C LEU A 120 5.63 -7.75 3.67
N ALA A 121 6.79 -7.13 3.90
CA ALA A 121 8.04 -7.87 4.08
C ALA A 121 7.99 -8.75 5.34
N VAL A 122 7.51 -8.21 6.48
CA VAL A 122 7.31 -8.94 7.73
C VAL A 122 6.42 -10.14 7.51
N ARG A 123 5.28 -9.95 6.83
CA ARG A 123 4.37 -11.06 6.51
C ARG A 123 5.08 -12.14 5.70
N ALA A 124 5.80 -11.76 4.64
CA ALA A 124 6.51 -12.71 3.80
C ALA A 124 7.49 -13.58 4.60
N VAL A 125 8.35 -12.96 5.41
CA VAL A 125 9.41 -13.68 6.13
C VAL A 125 8.90 -14.42 7.37
N ARG A 126 7.78 -13.99 7.97
CA ARG A 126 7.20 -14.66 9.15
C ARG A 126 6.30 -15.83 8.78
N ASP A 127 5.45 -15.66 7.78
CA ASP A 127 4.45 -16.65 7.42
C ASP A 127 5.04 -17.69 6.46
N HIS A 128 6.14 -17.33 5.77
CA HIS A 128 6.93 -18.22 4.92
C HIS A 128 8.42 -18.16 5.29
N PRO A 129 8.85 -18.86 6.36
CA PRO A 129 10.22 -18.80 6.89
C PRO A 129 11.31 -19.14 5.86
N GLN A 130 11.01 -19.96 4.84
CA GLN A 130 11.92 -20.25 3.73
C GLN A 130 12.32 -19.03 2.91
N THR A 131 11.55 -17.94 2.98
CA THR A 131 11.86 -16.66 2.32
C THR A 131 12.70 -15.73 3.20
N ALA A 132 12.83 -16.04 4.50
CA ALA A 132 13.61 -15.28 5.46
C ALA A 132 15.11 -15.59 5.31
N THR A 133 15.73 -15.06 4.26
CA THR A 133 17.17 -15.21 4.02
C THR A 133 17.93 -13.94 4.34
N GLU A 134 19.22 -14.07 4.66
CA GLU A 134 20.11 -12.92 4.93
C GLU A 134 20.11 -11.91 3.78
N TRP A 135 20.04 -12.40 2.54
CA TRP A 135 19.95 -11.57 1.34
C TRP A 135 18.66 -10.76 1.30
N ALA A 136 17.51 -11.42 1.51
CA ALA A 136 16.21 -10.77 1.44
C ALA A 136 16.07 -9.69 2.52
N LEU A 137 16.45 -10.04 3.75
CA LEU A 137 16.31 -9.16 4.91
C LEU A 137 17.23 -7.95 4.83
N THR A 138 18.50 -8.14 4.44
CA THR A 138 19.44 -7.02 4.23
C THR A 138 18.94 -6.07 3.15
N GLY A 139 18.35 -6.60 2.07
CA GLY A 139 17.76 -5.79 1.02
C GLY A 139 16.56 -4.95 1.49
N VAL A 140 15.69 -5.55 2.30
CA VAL A 140 14.54 -4.85 2.92
C VAL A 140 15.03 -3.77 3.88
N GLU A 141 16.00 -4.07 4.76
CA GLU A 141 16.58 -3.07 5.67
C GLU A 141 17.11 -1.85 4.90
N ARG A 142 17.89 -2.09 3.83
CA ARG A 142 18.40 -1.02 2.96
C ARG A 142 17.30 -0.21 2.31
N LEU A 143 16.20 -0.85 1.88
CA LEU A 143 15.03 -0.14 1.36
C LEU A 143 14.41 0.76 2.44
N LEU A 144 14.22 0.25 3.65
CA LEU A 144 13.61 1.01 4.74
C LEU A 144 14.45 2.23 5.14
N HIS A 145 15.79 2.11 5.13
CA HIS A 145 16.68 3.23 5.44
C HIS A 145 16.60 4.37 4.42
N LEU A 146 16.09 4.14 3.20
CA LEU A 146 15.83 5.24 2.25
C LEU A 146 14.73 6.20 2.75
N PHE A 147 13.93 5.80 3.74
CA PHE A 147 12.86 6.62 4.31
C PHE A 147 13.27 7.45 5.52
N ASP A 148 14.44 7.19 6.14
CA ASP A 148 14.89 7.86 7.37
C ASP A 148 14.86 9.39 7.25
N ASN A 149 15.22 9.90 6.07
CA ASN A 149 15.25 11.33 5.78
C ASN A 149 14.23 11.75 4.70
N ALA A 150 13.32 10.85 4.31
CA ALA A 150 12.35 11.17 3.26
C ALA A 150 11.29 12.17 3.74
N GLY A 151 10.89 13.10 2.88
CA GLY A 151 9.76 13.98 3.15
C GLY A 151 8.42 13.25 3.22
N PRO A 152 7.33 13.94 3.62
CA PRO A 152 6.00 13.35 3.76
C PRO A 152 5.34 12.96 2.43
N GLY A 153 5.88 13.44 1.31
CA GLY A 153 5.29 13.29 -0.02
C GLY A 153 4.81 14.64 -0.54
N ARG A 154 3.96 14.61 -1.56
CA ARG A 154 3.46 15.82 -2.23
C ARG A 154 1.95 15.92 -2.13
N ALA A 155 1.46 17.15 -2.03
CA ALA A 155 0.05 17.50 -2.03
C ALA A 155 -0.28 18.37 -3.23
N TYR A 156 -1.44 18.17 -3.86
CA TYR A 156 -1.92 19.02 -4.95
C TYR A 156 -3.09 19.88 -4.47
N LEU A 157 -2.94 21.19 -4.58
CA LEU A 157 -3.89 22.18 -4.07
C LEU A 157 -4.73 22.83 -5.18
N GLY A 158 -4.85 22.14 -6.31
CA GLY A 158 -5.57 22.59 -7.51
C GLY A 158 -4.72 23.45 -8.43
N LYS A 159 -5.26 23.73 -9.62
CA LYS A 159 -4.57 24.44 -10.72
C LYS A 159 -3.89 25.75 -10.32
N GLU A 160 -4.51 26.54 -9.44
CA GLU A 160 -3.99 27.86 -9.05
C GLU A 160 -2.78 27.78 -8.13
N ARG A 161 -2.75 26.82 -7.21
CA ARG A 161 -1.71 26.68 -6.19
C ARG A 161 -0.67 25.62 -6.53
N GLY A 162 -1.02 24.68 -7.39
CA GLY A 162 -0.14 23.63 -7.86
C GLY A 162 0.22 22.60 -6.79
N TRP A 163 1.37 21.95 -7.00
CA TRP A 163 1.93 20.97 -6.08
C TRP A 163 2.80 21.61 -5.01
N CYS A 164 2.63 21.19 -3.76
CA CYS A 164 3.51 21.54 -2.64
C CYS A 164 4.01 20.28 -1.92
N SER A 165 4.90 20.48 -0.94
CA SER A 165 5.24 19.44 0.03
C SER A 165 4.05 19.23 0.98
N ALA A 166 3.81 17.98 1.37
CA ALA A 166 2.63 17.64 2.18
C ALA A 166 2.64 18.25 3.60
N ASP A 167 3.80 18.56 4.17
CA ASP A 167 3.95 19.30 5.42
C ASP A 167 3.64 20.80 5.30
N ALA A 168 3.53 21.33 4.08
CA ALA A 168 3.12 22.71 3.83
C ALA A 168 1.60 22.86 3.67
N VAL A 169 0.82 21.77 3.79
CA VAL A 169 -0.64 21.83 3.75
C VAL A 169 -1.14 22.40 5.08
N PRO A 170 -1.90 23.51 5.07
CA PRO A 170 -2.48 24.04 6.30
C PRO A 170 -3.53 23.07 6.83
N LEU A 171 -3.47 22.78 8.14
CA LEU A 171 -4.43 21.92 8.82
C LEU A 171 -5.32 22.78 9.72
N ASP A 172 -6.62 22.57 9.62
CA ASP A 172 -7.58 23.19 10.53
C ASP A 172 -7.47 22.56 11.93
N SER A 173 -7.72 23.36 12.97
CA SER A 173 -7.72 22.87 14.35
C SER A 173 -8.94 22.00 14.66
N ASP A 174 -10.00 22.10 13.85
CA ASP A 174 -11.25 21.34 13.97
C ASP A 174 -11.55 20.62 12.64
N ASP A 175 -10.70 19.65 12.29
CA ASP A 175 -10.83 18.85 11.06
C ASP A 175 -11.66 17.56 11.27
N GLY A 176 -12.34 17.44 12.41
CA GLY A 176 -13.13 16.25 12.76
C GLY A 176 -12.29 14.97 12.91
N VAL A 177 -10.98 15.09 13.09
CA VAL A 177 -10.07 13.98 13.37
C VAL A 177 -9.64 14.05 14.83
N SER A 178 -9.77 12.94 15.56
CA SER A 178 -9.28 12.80 16.93
C SER A 178 -8.16 11.77 16.96
N PRO A 179 -6.89 12.18 16.82
CA PRO A 179 -5.76 11.25 16.89
C PRO A 179 -5.77 10.45 18.19
N SER A 180 -5.45 9.17 18.07
CA SER A 180 -5.42 8.20 19.17
C SER A 180 -4.23 7.25 19.03
N ASP A 181 -3.77 6.67 20.14
CA ASP A 181 -2.79 5.58 20.15
C ASP A 181 -3.42 4.18 20.04
N ASP A 182 -4.73 4.13 19.75
CA ASP A 182 -5.50 2.92 19.53
C ASP A 182 -5.66 2.60 18.02
N ILE A 183 -5.36 1.35 17.67
CA ILE A 183 -5.49 0.81 16.31
C ILE A 183 -6.97 0.64 15.94
N ASP A 184 -7.83 0.28 16.90
CA ASP A 184 -9.26 0.11 16.63
C ASP A 184 -9.91 1.47 16.33
N ALA A 185 -9.49 2.52 17.05
CA ALA A 185 -9.89 3.90 16.74
C ALA A 185 -9.42 4.36 15.35
N MET A 186 -8.20 3.99 14.92
CA MET A 186 -7.72 4.23 13.55
C MET A 186 -8.64 3.55 12.51
N VAL A 187 -8.97 2.28 12.72
CA VAL A 187 -9.83 1.51 11.80
C VAL A 187 -11.24 2.09 11.74
N ALA A 188 -11.82 2.47 12.89
CA ALA A 188 -13.11 3.13 12.95
C ALA A 188 -13.12 4.47 12.18
N GLN A 189 -12.11 5.33 12.41
CA GLN A 189 -11.97 6.59 11.70
C GLN A 189 -11.80 6.37 10.19
N LEU A 190 -10.94 5.42 9.79
CA LEU A 190 -10.77 5.08 8.37
C LEU A 190 -12.11 4.70 7.74
N THR A 191 -12.89 3.87 8.42
CA THR A 191 -14.20 3.40 7.93
C THR A 191 -15.15 4.57 7.71
N ASP A 192 -15.23 5.49 8.69
CA ASP A 192 -16.10 6.67 8.59
C ASP A 192 -15.67 7.61 7.47
N ARG A 193 -14.36 7.83 7.34
CA ARG A 193 -13.83 8.69 6.28
C ARG A 193 -13.96 8.05 4.91
N LEU A 194 -13.76 6.74 4.77
CA LEU A 194 -14.06 6.02 3.53
C LEU A 194 -15.54 6.21 3.13
N ILE A 195 -16.45 6.06 4.09
CA ILE A 195 -17.89 6.14 3.82
C ILE A 195 -18.31 7.51 3.30
N VAL A 196 -17.76 8.57 3.89
CA VAL A 196 -18.11 9.96 3.58
C VAL A 196 -17.33 10.48 2.37
N GLU A 197 -16.05 10.15 2.27
CA GLU A 197 -15.09 10.87 1.41
C GLU A 197 -14.68 10.11 0.15
N ALA A 198 -15.03 8.82 -0.02
CA ALA A 198 -14.54 8.02 -1.16
C ALA A 198 -14.85 8.59 -2.54
N ALA A 199 -15.97 9.31 -2.67
CA ALA A 199 -16.39 9.93 -3.93
C ALA A 199 -15.68 11.27 -4.20
N CYS A 200 -15.07 11.88 -3.17
CA CYS A 200 -14.41 13.18 -3.28
C CYS A 200 -13.07 13.01 -4.00
N ARG A 201 -12.87 13.76 -5.10
CA ARG A 201 -11.63 13.66 -5.87
C ARG A 201 -10.53 14.51 -5.24
N ARG A 202 -9.57 13.87 -4.58
CA ARG A 202 -8.40 14.53 -3.98
C ARG A 202 -7.12 13.96 -4.56
N GLN A 203 -6.08 14.78 -4.68
CA GLN A 203 -4.80 14.36 -5.24
C GLN A 203 -3.61 14.78 -4.36
N GLY A 204 -2.78 13.81 -4.00
CA GLY A 204 -1.65 14.03 -3.09
C GLY A 204 -1.65 13.02 -1.95
N VAL A 205 -0.51 12.93 -1.26
CA VAL A 205 -0.25 12.01 -0.13
C VAL A 205 -0.74 10.57 -0.37
N GLY A 206 -0.63 10.11 -1.61
CA GLY A 206 -1.04 8.78 -2.04
C GLY A 206 -2.56 8.54 -2.15
N GLY A 207 -3.37 9.55 -1.83
CA GLY A 207 -4.83 9.45 -1.82
C GLY A 207 -5.36 8.42 -0.81
N LEU A 208 -6.64 8.11 -0.94
CA LEU A 208 -7.31 7.17 -0.02
C LEU A 208 -6.75 5.74 -0.11
N PHE A 209 -6.16 5.36 -1.26
CA PHE A 209 -5.40 4.11 -1.41
C PHE A 209 -4.33 3.97 -0.33
N HIS A 210 -3.50 5.01 -0.14
CA HIS A 210 -2.38 4.93 0.78
C HIS A 210 -2.83 5.05 2.23
N ILE A 211 -3.91 5.78 2.50
CA ILE A 211 -4.50 5.83 3.86
C ILE A 211 -4.97 4.42 4.27
N ILE A 212 -5.65 3.70 3.37
CA ILE A 212 -6.07 2.30 3.60
C ILE A 212 -4.84 1.40 3.76
N ASN A 213 -3.89 1.46 2.82
CA ASN A 213 -2.72 0.58 2.84
C ASN A 213 -1.82 0.82 4.06
N HIS A 214 -1.71 2.07 4.50
CA HIS A 214 -0.93 2.44 5.67
C HIS A 214 -1.61 1.96 6.96
N ALA A 215 -2.94 2.14 7.09
CA ALA A 215 -3.71 1.55 8.19
C ALA A 215 -3.56 0.02 8.22
N ALA A 216 -3.70 -0.63 7.06
CA ALA A 216 -3.51 -2.06 6.91
C ALA A 216 -2.10 -2.47 7.35
N GLY A 217 -1.06 -1.76 6.94
CA GLY A 217 0.31 -2.05 7.36
C GLY A 217 0.52 -1.94 8.88
N ILE A 218 -0.08 -0.93 9.52
CA ILE A 218 -0.05 -0.78 10.98
C ILE A 218 -0.75 -1.96 11.67
N HIS A 219 -1.95 -2.31 11.20
CA HIS A 219 -2.72 -3.44 11.72
C HIS A 219 -1.98 -4.77 11.56
N GLU A 220 -1.41 -5.03 10.37
CA GLU A 220 -0.63 -6.22 10.05
C GLU A 220 0.60 -6.38 10.95
N LEU A 221 1.32 -5.28 11.22
CA LEU A 221 2.44 -5.27 12.17
C LEU A 221 1.98 -5.64 13.58
N ALA A 222 0.86 -5.08 14.04
CA ALA A 222 0.33 -5.38 15.37
C ALA A 222 -0.10 -6.86 15.50
N MET A 223 -0.76 -7.41 14.48
CA MET A 223 -1.17 -8.81 14.42
C MET A 223 0.02 -9.77 14.43
N ARG A 224 1.15 -9.36 13.87
CA ARG A 224 2.40 -10.14 13.85
C ARG A 224 3.34 -9.83 15.01
N GLY A 225 2.82 -9.30 16.12
CA GLY A 225 3.58 -9.13 17.37
C GLY A 225 4.41 -7.85 17.47
N TYR A 226 4.37 -6.96 16.48
CA TYR A 226 5.08 -5.66 16.50
C TYR A 226 4.19 -4.55 17.06
N ARG A 227 3.48 -4.80 18.17
CA ARG A 227 2.48 -3.88 18.72
C ARG A 227 3.05 -2.50 19.09
N SER A 228 4.26 -2.46 19.67
CA SER A 228 4.95 -1.21 20.01
C SER A 228 5.27 -0.40 18.75
N THR A 229 5.82 -1.06 17.73
CA THR A 229 6.14 -0.49 16.41
C THR A 229 4.89 0.05 15.72
N ALA A 230 3.80 -0.72 15.71
CA ALA A 230 2.51 -0.33 15.14
C ALA A 230 1.94 0.91 15.83
N ARG A 231 1.94 0.96 17.17
CA ARG A 231 1.47 2.14 17.92
C ARG A 231 2.27 3.39 17.59
N LYS A 232 3.59 3.30 17.44
CA LYS A 232 4.42 4.45 17.04
C LYS A 232 4.10 4.97 15.63
N ALA A 233 3.67 4.09 14.72
CA ALA A 233 3.29 4.46 13.36
C ALA A 233 1.95 5.22 13.28
N LEU A 234 1.07 5.10 14.30
CA LEU A 234 -0.24 5.77 14.30
C LEU A 234 -0.12 7.29 14.12
N ALA A 235 0.87 7.94 14.75
CA ALA A 235 1.08 9.38 14.61
C ALA A 235 1.28 9.82 13.15
N ALA A 236 2.03 9.02 12.37
CA ALA A 236 2.25 9.26 10.94
C ALA A 236 0.97 9.05 10.13
N TRP A 237 0.18 8.01 10.45
CA TRP A 237 -1.10 7.76 9.79
C TRP A 237 -2.13 8.86 10.05
N TRP A 238 -2.30 9.30 11.31
CA TRP A 238 -3.19 10.40 11.65
C TRP A 238 -2.79 11.69 10.93
N THR A 239 -1.48 11.98 10.87
CA THR A 239 -0.96 13.13 10.11
C THR A 239 -1.33 13.02 8.63
N GLN A 240 -1.16 11.84 8.01
CA GLN A 240 -1.53 11.61 6.61
C GLN A 240 -3.03 11.83 6.37
N LEU A 241 -3.89 11.29 7.23
CA LEU A 241 -5.33 11.45 7.11
C LEU A 241 -5.73 12.94 7.17
N ARG A 242 -5.22 13.68 8.15
CA ARG A 242 -5.50 15.12 8.31
C ARG A 242 -5.06 15.92 7.09
N ILE A 243 -3.84 15.67 6.59
CA ILE A 243 -3.35 16.33 5.37
C ILE A 243 -4.26 16.00 4.18
N TRP A 244 -4.64 14.73 4.00
CA TRP A 244 -5.51 14.33 2.89
C TRP A 244 -6.90 14.98 2.97
N LEU A 245 -7.51 15.05 4.15
CA LEU A 245 -8.81 15.69 4.34
C LEU A 245 -8.76 17.21 4.05
N ALA A 246 -7.63 17.85 4.34
CA ALA A 246 -7.41 19.27 4.04
C ALA A 246 -7.17 19.56 2.55
N LEU A 247 -7.00 18.52 1.70
CA LEU A 247 -6.86 18.73 0.26
C LEU A 247 -8.21 19.11 -0.37
N PRO A 248 -8.22 20.02 -1.35
CA PRO A 248 -9.44 20.46 -2.00
C PRO A 248 -10.12 19.30 -2.75
N ASN A 249 -11.44 19.37 -2.87
CA ASN A 249 -12.16 18.54 -3.84
C ASN A 249 -11.88 19.08 -5.25
N LEU A 250 -11.22 18.28 -6.07
CA LEU A 250 -10.78 18.57 -7.42
C LEU A 250 -11.77 18.10 -8.49
N GLU A 251 -13.01 17.76 -8.11
CA GLU A 251 -14.04 17.32 -9.07
C GLU A 251 -14.24 18.32 -10.22
N ALA A 252 -14.23 19.63 -9.93
CA ALA A 252 -14.38 20.65 -10.95
C ALA A 252 -13.20 20.71 -11.94
N GLU A 253 -12.01 20.26 -11.52
CA GLU A 253 -10.79 20.29 -12.32
C GLU A 253 -10.54 18.98 -13.06
N LEU A 254 -10.73 17.85 -12.36
CA LEU A 254 -10.33 16.52 -12.82
C LEU A 254 -11.53 15.62 -13.15
N GLY A 255 -12.76 16.07 -12.89
CA GLY A 255 -13.99 15.32 -13.07
C GLY A 255 -14.36 14.45 -11.86
N LYS A 256 -15.59 13.94 -11.85
CA LYS A 256 -16.09 13.03 -10.80
C LYS A 256 -15.32 11.72 -10.79
N LEU A 257 -15.15 11.13 -9.61
CA LEU A 257 -14.75 9.74 -9.51
C LEU A 257 -15.94 8.84 -9.85
N GLU A 258 -15.67 7.83 -10.67
CA GLU A 258 -16.60 6.75 -10.95
C GLU A 258 -16.37 5.59 -9.99
N LYS A 259 -17.45 4.85 -9.72
CA LYS A 259 -17.44 3.64 -8.91
C LYS A 259 -17.38 2.41 -9.83
N ALA A 260 -16.66 1.36 -9.42
CA ALA A 260 -16.75 0.06 -10.08
C ALA A 260 -18.16 -0.51 -9.92
N GLU A 261 -18.66 -1.22 -10.94
CA GLU A 261 -20.02 -1.78 -10.92
C GLU A 261 -20.10 -3.10 -10.15
N ALA A 262 -18.97 -3.80 -10.00
CA ALA A 262 -18.89 -5.11 -9.37
C ALA A 262 -17.83 -5.15 -8.25
N ASP A 263 -18.06 -6.03 -7.28
CA ASP A 263 -17.11 -6.32 -6.20
C ASP A 263 -15.83 -6.98 -6.77
N PRO A 264 -14.63 -6.50 -6.43
CA PRO A 264 -13.37 -7.06 -6.93
C PRO A 264 -13.09 -8.51 -6.51
N ARG A 265 -13.91 -9.08 -5.61
CA ARG A 265 -13.92 -10.52 -5.28
C ARG A 265 -14.73 -11.37 -6.25
N THR A 266 -15.33 -10.76 -7.28
CA THR A 266 -16.16 -11.45 -8.29
C THR A 266 -15.54 -11.37 -9.67
N ALA A 267 -15.76 -12.37 -10.53
CA ALA A 267 -15.23 -12.39 -11.89
C ALA A 267 -15.69 -11.18 -12.72
N ALA A 268 -16.94 -10.74 -12.54
CA ALA A 268 -17.54 -9.61 -13.27
C ALA A 268 -16.71 -8.33 -13.18
N TYR A 269 -16.07 -8.06 -12.03
CA TYR A 269 -15.19 -6.91 -11.88
C TYR A 269 -13.97 -6.97 -12.81
N TRP A 270 -13.37 -8.15 -12.94
CA TRP A 270 -12.16 -8.36 -13.73
C TRP A 270 -12.43 -8.46 -15.23
N GLU A 271 -13.68 -8.68 -15.62
CA GLU A 271 -14.14 -8.66 -17.01
C GLU A 271 -14.43 -7.24 -17.51
N ASP A 272 -14.80 -6.30 -16.62
CA ASP A 272 -15.00 -4.89 -16.98
C ASP A 272 -13.69 -4.26 -17.49
N ALA A 273 -13.69 -3.86 -18.76
CA ALA A 273 -12.54 -3.22 -19.40
C ALA A 273 -12.16 -1.89 -18.73
N ARG A 274 -13.13 -1.19 -18.13
CA ARG A 274 -12.92 0.10 -17.47
C ARG A 274 -12.14 -0.08 -16.16
N SER A 275 -12.52 -1.03 -15.33
CA SER A 275 -11.78 -1.39 -14.11
C SER A 275 -10.40 -1.98 -14.41
N ARG A 276 -10.22 -2.67 -15.55
CA ARG A 276 -8.90 -3.19 -15.96
C ARG A 276 -7.92 -2.10 -16.36
N ASN A 277 -8.40 -1.02 -16.99
CA ASN A 277 -7.58 0.03 -17.58
C ASN A 277 -7.95 1.42 -17.02
N SER A 278 -8.14 1.51 -15.70
CA SER A 278 -8.45 2.78 -15.04
C SER A 278 -7.44 3.86 -15.43
N THR A 279 -7.95 5.01 -15.84
CA THR A 279 -7.17 6.23 -16.04
C THR A 279 -7.43 7.26 -14.94
N GLN A 280 -8.31 6.95 -13.97
CA GLN A 280 -8.64 7.86 -12.89
C GLN A 280 -7.47 8.07 -11.92
N PHE A 281 -6.62 7.05 -11.81
CA PHE A 281 -5.52 6.98 -10.86
C PHE A 281 -4.20 6.63 -11.55
N SER A 282 -3.13 7.31 -11.15
CA SER A 282 -1.77 6.94 -11.53
C SER A 282 -1.27 5.76 -10.70
N GLY A 283 -0.40 4.93 -11.29
CA GLY A 283 0.12 3.74 -10.61
C GLY A 283 -0.92 2.65 -10.39
N TRP A 284 -1.94 2.61 -11.26
CA TRP A 284 -3.17 1.84 -11.08
C TRP A 284 -2.92 0.38 -10.72
N LEU A 285 -2.02 -0.31 -11.45
CA LEU A 285 -1.81 -1.75 -11.29
C LEU A 285 -1.34 -2.05 -9.87
N THR A 286 -0.34 -1.29 -9.42
CA THR A 286 0.23 -1.48 -8.08
C THR A 286 -0.69 -1.01 -6.96
N HIS A 287 -1.43 0.09 -7.16
CA HIS A 287 -2.36 0.60 -6.15
C HIS A 287 -3.54 -0.33 -5.95
N ARG A 288 -4.14 -0.81 -7.05
CA ARG A 288 -5.28 -1.72 -7.00
C ARG A 288 -4.98 -2.98 -6.18
N LEU A 289 -3.88 -3.68 -6.44
CA LEU A 289 -3.56 -4.91 -5.69
C LEU A 289 -3.30 -4.63 -4.20
N LYS A 290 -2.50 -3.59 -3.90
CA LYS A 290 -2.20 -3.23 -2.50
C LYS A 290 -3.44 -2.81 -1.73
N THR A 291 -4.34 -2.07 -2.36
CA THR A 291 -5.56 -1.55 -1.73
C THR A 291 -6.68 -2.58 -1.68
N LEU A 292 -6.76 -3.49 -2.64
CA LEU A 292 -7.56 -4.69 -2.54
C LEU A 292 -7.15 -5.50 -1.30
N TYR A 293 -5.86 -5.84 -1.20
CA TYR A 293 -5.31 -6.53 -0.03
C TYR A 293 -5.56 -5.76 1.27
N GLY A 294 -5.16 -4.49 1.33
CA GLY A 294 -5.21 -3.68 2.54
C GLY A 294 -6.62 -3.43 3.05
N PHE A 295 -7.61 -3.26 2.17
CA PHE A 295 -9.01 -3.12 2.59
C PHE A 295 -9.54 -4.43 3.19
N PHE A 296 -9.27 -5.57 2.54
CA PHE A 296 -9.79 -6.85 3.00
C PHE A 296 -9.01 -7.44 4.18
N SER A 297 -7.74 -7.08 4.40
CA SER A 297 -7.02 -7.43 5.63
C SER A 297 -7.54 -6.68 6.86
N LEU A 298 -8.09 -5.47 6.67
CA LEU A 298 -8.78 -4.71 7.72
C LEU A 298 -10.23 -5.15 7.91
N TRP A 299 -10.84 -5.86 6.94
CA TRP A 299 -12.25 -6.24 6.94
C TRP A 299 -12.74 -6.86 8.26
N PRO A 300 -12.02 -7.80 8.89
CA PRO A 300 -12.46 -8.39 10.17
C PRO A 300 -12.54 -7.38 11.32
N ALA A 301 -11.75 -6.31 11.28
CA ALA A 301 -11.70 -5.26 12.28
C ALA A 301 -12.66 -4.08 12.00
N LEU A 302 -13.23 -3.99 10.79
CA LEU A 302 -14.22 -2.95 10.48
C LEU A 302 -15.48 -3.12 11.34
N PRO A 303 -16.11 -2.03 11.82
CA PRO A 303 -17.41 -2.08 12.50
C PRO A 303 -18.46 -2.81 11.64
N ALA A 304 -19.07 -3.87 12.19
CA ALA A 304 -19.88 -4.82 11.42
C ALA A 304 -21.06 -4.15 10.71
N GLU A 305 -21.70 -3.21 11.37
CA GLU A 305 -22.82 -2.42 10.88
C GLU A 305 -22.45 -1.46 9.73
N LYS A 306 -21.17 -1.09 9.61
CA LYS A 306 -20.66 -0.18 8.57
C LYS A 306 -20.09 -0.91 7.35
N ARG A 307 -19.80 -2.22 7.46
CA ARG A 307 -19.15 -3.02 6.41
C ARG A 307 -19.84 -2.94 5.03
N PRO A 308 -21.17 -3.04 4.89
CA PRO A 308 -21.81 -2.95 3.57
C PRO A 308 -21.58 -1.59 2.91
N GLN A 309 -21.69 -0.51 3.69
CA GLN A 309 -21.50 0.85 3.19
C GLN A 309 -20.02 1.13 2.87
N ALA A 310 -19.11 0.65 3.72
CA ALA A 310 -17.68 0.73 3.47
C ALA A 310 -17.28 0.00 2.18
N LEU A 311 -17.84 -1.21 1.94
CA LEU A 311 -17.62 -1.96 0.71
C LEU A 311 -18.15 -1.21 -0.52
N ASP A 312 -19.38 -0.66 -0.46
CA ASP A 312 -19.92 0.14 -1.56
C ASP A 312 -19.01 1.33 -1.89
N ARG A 313 -18.50 2.01 -0.86
CA ARG A 313 -17.65 3.20 -1.02
C ARG A 313 -16.23 2.85 -1.45
N PHE A 314 -15.73 1.69 -1.07
CA PHE A 314 -14.45 1.16 -1.53
C PHE A 314 -14.38 1.02 -3.05
N LEU A 315 -15.51 0.77 -3.73
CA LEU A 315 -15.55 0.60 -5.18
C LEU A 315 -15.17 1.86 -5.99
N TYR A 316 -15.17 3.07 -5.39
CA TYR A 316 -14.60 4.27 -6.03
C TYR A 316 -13.08 4.16 -6.25
N LEU A 317 -12.41 3.37 -5.41
CA LEU A 317 -10.98 3.10 -5.53
C LEU A 317 -10.71 1.93 -6.47
N MET A 318 -11.74 1.21 -6.91
CA MET A 318 -11.63 0.02 -7.76
C MET A 318 -11.97 0.31 -9.23
N ARG A 319 -12.01 1.59 -9.63
CA ARG A 319 -12.46 2.02 -10.96
C ARG A 319 -11.38 2.67 -11.79
#